data_AF-A0A6V8CV19-F1
#
_entry.id   AF-A0A6V8CV19-F1
#
_cell.length_a   1.000
_cell.length_b   1.000
_cell.length_c   1.000
_cell.angle_alpha   90.00
_cell.angle_beta   90.00
_cell.angle_gamma   90.00
#
_symmetry.space_group_name_H-M   'P 1'
#
loop_
_entity.id
_entity.type
_entity.pdbx_description
1 polymer ?
#
loop_
_entity_poly.entity_id
_entity_poly.type
_entity_poly.pdbx_seq_one_letter_code
_entity_poly.pdbx_strand_id
1 'polypeptide(L)'
;MMRALGNSARAGIIVLGLYLMGLLVDASRWDAPMVEMSSPTASFADVLMVDWSLALVVLGALLCMAMIGASYLVRDERLENLVWNESDIEVASAPSKRSLPPKPMDKVSGNELAMLANFLAEKGQTVFQFFRSIDLDDSGEIDTMEFQLALSKAEIANLPPWDIDVLVSQMDLNGDGKLDLPELDIALLNVATTGGEEE
;
A
#
# COMPACT_ATOMS: atom_id res chain seq x y z
N MET A 1 46.31 -21.68 -59.02
CA MET A 1 44.93 -22.24 -58.95
C MET A 1 44.08 -21.58 -57.86
N MET A 2 44.58 -21.35 -56.63
CA MET A 2 43.77 -20.82 -55.51
C MET A 2 43.22 -19.38 -55.68
N ARG A 3 43.94 -18.49 -56.41
CA ARG A 3 43.47 -17.10 -56.67
C ARG A 3 42.31 -17.02 -57.67
N ALA A 4 42.22 -17.98 -58.60
CA ALA A 4 41.14 -18.03 -59.59
C ALA A 4 39.81 -18.43 -58.93
N LEU A 5 39.84 -19.32 -57.93
CA LEU A 5 38.66 -19.78 -57.20
C LEU A 5 38.04 -18.68 -56.32
N GLY A 6 38.87 -17.82 -55.72
CA GLY A 6 38.39 -16.65 -54.96
C GLY A 6 37.72 -15.60 -55.85
N ASN A 7 38.22 -15.40 -57.07
CA ASN A 7 37.65 -14.43 -58.01
C ASN A 7 36.31 -14.93 -58.57
N SER A 8 36.16 -16.23 -58.83
CA SER A 8 34.87 -16.81 -59.25
C SER A 8 33.80 -16.74 -58.15
N ALA A 9 34.18 -16.97 -56.89
CA ALA A 9 33.25 -16.83 -55.77
C ALA A 9 32.75 -15.38 -55.61
N ARG A 10 33.65 -14.39 -55.74
CA ARG A 10 33.29 -12.97 -55.70
C ARG A 10 32.39 -12.56 -56.86
N ALA A 11 32.66 -13.05 -58.07
CA ALA A 11 31.80 -12.83 -59.23
C ALA A 11 30.41 -13.43 -59.01
N GLY A 12 30.33 -14.64 -58.42
CA GLY A 12 29.07 -15.28 -58.08
C GLY A 12 28.22 -14.46 -57.10
N ILE A 13 28.83 -13.87 -56.07
CA ILE A 13 28.12 -13.00 -55.11
C ILE A 13 27.60 -11.73 -55.80
N ILE A 14 28.37 -11.14 -56.71
CA ILE A 14 27.92 -9.95 -57.45
C ILE A 14 26.74 -10.30 -58.37
N VAL A 15 26.80 -11.43 -59.07
CA VAL A 15 25.70 -11.91 -59.92
C VAL A 15 24.45 -12.21 -59.11
N LEU A 16 24.61 -12.89 -57.96
CA LEU A 16 23.50 -13.15 -57.03
C LEU A 16 22.92 -11.84 -56.49
N GLY A 17 23.78 -10.87 -56.14
CA GLY A 17 23.37 -9.55 -55.67
C GLY A 17 22.59 -8.78 -56.72
N LEU A 18 23.04 -8.77 -57.97
CA LEU A 18 22.32 -8.15 -59.10
C LEU A 18 20.98 -8.85 -59.38
N TYR A 19 20.95 -10.19 -59.27
CA TYR A 19 19.73 -10.96 -59.43
C TYR A 19 18.70 -10.65 -58.32
N LEU A 20 19.14 -10.61 -57.07
CA LEU A 20 18.29 -10.24 -55.93
C LEU A 20 17.84 -8.78 -56.01
N MET A 21 18.71 -7.87 -56.46
CA MET A 21 18.34 -6.47 -56.68
C MET A 21 17.29 -6.34 -57.79
N GLY A 22 17.39 -7.14 -58.85
CA GLY A 22 16.36 -7.21 -59.89
C GLY A 22 15.01 -7.69 -59.35
N LEU A 23 15.00 -8.72 -58.50
CA LEU A 23 13.78 -9.17 -57.82
C LEU A 23 13.22 -8.14 -56.84
N LEU A 24 14.09 -7.38 -56.17
CA LEU A 24 13.69 -6.33 -55.24
C LEU A 24 13.09 -5.13 -55.97
N VAL A 25 13.55 -4.78 -57.17
CA VAL A 25 13.07 -3.58 -57.90
C VAL A 25 11.83 -3.87 -58.75
N ASP A 26 11.45 -5.13 -58.94
CA ASP A 26 10.27 -5.50 -59.72
C ASP A 26 8.99 -4.85 -59.16
N ALA A 27 8.46 -3.91 -59.94
CA ALA A 27 7.32 -3.08 -59.55
C ALA A 27 6.08 -3.91 -59.21
N SER A 28 5.90 -5.08 -59.84
CA SER A 28 4.75 -5.95 -59.58
C SER A 28 4.66 -6.46 -58.14
N ARG A 29 5.79 -6.50 -57.42
CA ARG A 29 5.87 -6.92 -56.01
C ARG A 29 5.58 -5.79 -55.03
N TRP A 30 5.77 -4.54 -55.46
CA TRP A 30 5.40 -3.34 -54.72
C TRP A 30 4.00 -2.84 -55.05
N ASP A 31 3.45 -3.28 -56.19
CA ASP A 31 2.08 -3.02 -56.64
C ASP A 31 1.05 -3.90 -55.92
N ALA A 32 1.44 -4.54 -54.81
CA ALA A 32 0.46 -5.09 -53.90
C ALA A 32 -0.42 -3.92 -53.41
N PRO A 33 -1.76 -3.99 -53.56
CA PRO A 33 -2.61 -2.97 -52.96
C PRO A 33 -2.22 -2.93 -51.49
N MET A 34 -1.89 -1.74 -50.99
CA MET A 34 -1.69 -1.55 -49.56
C MET A 34 -2.98 -2.00 -48.89
N VAL A 35 -3.00 -3.26 -48.42
CA VAL A 35 -4.01 -3.69 -47.48
C VAL A 35 -3.69 -2.83 -46.27
N GLU A 36 -4.50 -1.79 -46.05
CA GLU A 36 -4.52 -1.06 -44.79
C GLU A 36 -4.65 -2.13 -43.71
N MET A 37 -3.53 -2.49 -43.10
CA MET A 37 -3.50 -3.38 -41.97
C MET A 37 -3.92 -2.54 -40.78
N SER A 38 -5.18 -2.08 -40.81
CA SER A 38 -5.84 -1.41 -39.69
C SER A 38 -5.82 -2.45 -38.57
N SER A 39 -4.93 -2.25 -37.61
CA SER A 39 -4.91 -3.08 -36.42
C SER A 39 -6.30 -3.05 -35.78
N PRO A 40 -6.81 -4.16 -35.23
CA PRO A 40 -8.12 -4.18 -34.58
C PRO A 40 -8.25 -3.07 -33.52
N THR A 41 -7.15 -2.72 -32.86
CA THR A 41 -7.06 -1.61 -31.90
C THR A 41 -7.26 -0.23 -32.55
N ALA A 42 -6.72 -0.01 -33.74
CA ALA A 42 -6.89 1.25 -34.47
C ALA A 42 -8.36 1.44 -34.91
N SER A 43 -8.97 0.39 -35.47
CA SER A 43 -10.39 0.44 -35.85
C SER A 43 -11.30 0.69 -34.64
N PHE A 44 -11.00 0.05 -33.50
CA PHE A 44 -11.74 0.31 -32.26
C PHE A 44 -11.58 1.75 -31.76
N ALA A 45 -10.37 2.32 -31.86
CA ALA A 45 -10.11 3.70 -31.47
C ALA A 45 -10.88 4.70 -32.35
N ASP A 46 -10.96 4.47 -33.66
CA ASP A 46 -11.75 5.30 -34.57
C ASP A 46 -13.24 5.26 -34.22
N VAL A 47 -13.78 4.07 -33.93
CA VAL A 47 -15.19 3.90 -33.52
C VAL A 47 -15.47 4.66 -32.20
N LEU A 48 -14.58 4.59 -31.21
CA LEU A 48 -14.77 5.30 -29.94
C LEU A 48 -14.57 6.82 -30.06
N MET A 49 -13.49 7.26 -30.71
CA MET A 49 -13.06 8.66 -30.71
C MET A 49 -13.66 9.49 -31.83
N VAL A 50 -14.14 8.87 -32.91
CA VAL A 50 -14.77 9.57 -34.03
C VAL A 50 -16.27 9.28 -34.04
N ASP A 51 -16.66 8.03 -34.30
CA ASP A 51 -18.07 7.67 -34.55
C ASP A 51 -18.96 7.82 -33.31
N TRP A 52 -18.47 7.46 -32.13
CA TRP A 52 -19.22 7.50 -30.87
C TRP A 52 -18.81 8.63 -29.92
N SER A 53 -18.00 9.58 -30.41
CA SER A 53 -17.43 10.67 -29.59
C SER A 53 -18.48 11.45 -28.79
N LEU A 54 -19.57 11.87 -29.43
CA LEU A 54 -20.65 12.61 -28.78
C LEU A 54 -21.35 11.79 -27.70
N ALA A 55 -21.63 10.51 -27.98
CA ALA A 55 -22.27 9.62 -27.03
C ALA A 55 -21.39 9.38 -25.79
N LEU A 56 -20.07 9.25 -25.96
CA LEU A 56 -19.13 9.12 -24.84
C LEU A 56 -19.06 10.38 -23.97
N VAL A 57 -19.10 11.58 -24.57
CA VAL A 57 -19.13 12.83 -23.82
C VAL A 57 -20.41 12.95 -22.99
N VAL A 58 -21.56 12.62 -23.58
CA VAL A 58 -22.85 12.62 -22.88
C VAL A 58 -22.87 11.57 -21.76
N LEU A 59 -22.36 10.36 -22.03
CA LEU A 59 -22.22 9.31 -21.01
C LEU A 59 -21.33 9.77 -19.85
N GLY A 60 -20.20 10.39 -20.14
CA GLY A 60 -19.30 10.95 -19.14
C GLY A 60 -19.97 12.02 -18.28
N ALA A 61 -20.69 12.96 -18.90
CA ALA A 61 -21.42 14.00 -18.19
C ALA A 61 -22.52 13.42 -17.28
N LEU A 62 -23.25 12.40 -17.76
CA LEU A 62 -24.26 11.70 -16.98
C LEU A 62 -23.64 10.91 -15.81
N LEU A 63 -22.50 10.27 -16.03
CA LEU A 63 -21.79 9.55 -14.98
C LEU A 63 -21.27 10.51 -13.90
N CYS A 64 -20.73 11.67 -14.28
CA CYS A 64 -20.36 12.72 -13.34
C CYS A 64 -21.58 13.24 -12.56
N MET A 65 -22.71 13.48 -13.23
CA MET A 65 -23.95 13.91 -12.57
C MET A 65 -24.43 12.89 -11.54
N ALA A 66 -24.34 11.59 -11.85
CA ALA A 66 -24.69 10.51 -10.94
C ALA A 66 -23.73 10.44 -9.73
N MET A 67 -22.42 10.58 -9.94
CA MET A 67 -21.43 10.58 -8.85
C MET A 67 -21.63 11.76 -7.90
N ILE A 68 -21.96 12.94 -8.42
CA ILE A 68 -22.31 14.10 -7.60
C ILE A 68 -23.57 13.78 -6.78
N GLY A 69 -24.62 13.24 -7.41
CA GLY A 69 -25.85 12.84 -6.72
C GLY A 69 -25.62 11.85 -5.57
N ALA A 70 -24.78 10.83 -5.78
CA ALA A 70 -24.43 9.86 -4.74
C ALA A 70 -23.65 10.50 -3.57
N SER A 71 -22.79 11.49 -3.84
CA SER A 71 -22.08 12.24 -2.81
C SER A 71 -23.03 13.12 -1.98
N TYR A 72 -24.06 13.71 -2.60
CA TYR A 72 -25.08 14.47 -1.88
C TYR A 72 -25.90 13.59 -0.93
N LEU A 73 -26.23 12.36 -1.31
CA LEU A 73 -27.01 11.43 -0.48
C LEU A 73 -26.35 11.17 0.89
N VAL A 74 -25.05 10.89 0.90
CA VAL A 74 -24.28 10.66 2.15
C VAL A 74 -24.18 11.92 3.00
N ARG A 75 -24.13 13.11 2.37
CA ARG A 75 -24.12 14.38 3.10
C ARG A 75 -25.47 14.71 3.70
N ASP A 76 -26.55 14.38 3.01
CA ASP A 76 -27.93 14.60 3.47
C ASP A 76 -28.25 13.71 4.68
N GLU A 77 -27.82 12.44 4.65
CA GLU A 77 -27.91 11.54 5.81
C GLU A 77 -27.16 12.09 7.05
N ARG A 78 -26.01 12.76 6.85
CA ARG A 78 -25.31 13.40 7.98
C ARG A 78 -26.04 14.61 8.51
N LEU A 79 -26.69 15.41 7.65
CA LEU A 79 -27.45 16.59 8.06
C LEU A 79 -28.73 16.21 8.80
N GLU A 80 -29.45 15.19 8.33
CA GLU A 80 -30.62 14.67 9.03
C GLU A 80 -30.25 14.19 10.44
N ASN A 81 -29.18 13.40 10.59
CA ASN A 81 -28.71 12.95 11.90
C ASN A 81 -28.31 14.09 12.86
N LEU A 82 -27.83 15.22 12.31
CA LEU A 82 -27.51 16.40 13.10
C LEU A 82 -28.78 17.12 13.58
N VAL A 83 -29.79 17.24 12.72
CA VAL A 83 -31.07 17.88 13.06
C VAL A 83 -31.83 17.10 14.13
N TRP A 84 -31.87 15.77 14.06
CA TRP A 84 -32.47 14.93 15.10
C TRP A 84 -31.70 15.01 16.44
N ASN A 85 -30.38 15.19 16.41
CA ASN A 85 -29.57 15.40 17.61
C ASN A 85 -29.74 16.80 18.23
N GLU A 86 -30.26 17.76 17.46
CA GLU A 86 -30.48 19.14 17.91
C GLU A 86 -31.92 19.37 18.41
N SER A 87 -32.91 18.60 17.93
CA SER A 87 -34.31 18.75 18.33
C SER A 87 -34.73 18.02 19.62
N ASP A 88 -34.01 16.96 20.03
CA ASP A 88 -34.40 16.10 21.16
C ASP A 88 -33.25 15.83 22.16
N ILE A 89 -32.62 16.88 22.70
CA ILE A 89 -31.61 16.73 23.77
C ILE A 89 -31.80 17.79 24.88
N GLU A 90 -32.48 17.45 26.01
CA GLU A 90 -31.78 17.07 27.26
C GLU A 90 -30.77 15.94 27.02
N VAL A 91 -29.52 16.19 27.45
CA VAL A 91 -28.30 15.43 27.15
C VAL A 91 -28.39 13.96 27.58
N ALA A 92 -28.99 13.14 26.73
CA ALA A 92 -28.87 11.69 26.74
C ALA A 92 -28.34 11.22 25.37
N SER A 93 -27.08 10.78 25.37
CA SER A 93 -26.34 10.31 24.18
C SER A 93 -27.04 9.15 23.47
N ALA A 94 -27.22 9.28 22.14
CA ALA A 94 -27.80 8.26 21.26
C ALA A 94 -26.95 6.96 21.16
N PRO A 95 -27.54 5.79 20.88
CA PRO A 95 -26.82 4.53 20.81
C PRO A 95 -26.09 4.39 19.46
N SER A 96 -24.76 4.40 19.50
CA SER A 96 -23.86 4.22 18.35
C SER A 96 -23.97 2.82 17.73
N LYS A 97 -24.26 2.73 16.43
CA LYS A 97 -23.96 1.55 15.59
C LYS A 97 -22.66 1.76 14.80
N ARG A 98 -21.55 2.10 15.45
CA ARG A 98 -20.20 1.86 14.95
C ARG A 98 -19.21 1.89 16.11
N SER A 99 -18.61 0.72 16.35
CA SER A 99 -17.48 0.42 17.23
C SER A 99 -17.63 0.92 18.68
N LEU A 100 -17.04 0.15 19.59
CA LEU A 100 -16.86 0.51 20.99
C LEU A 100 -16.54 2.01 21.16
N PRO A 101 -17.01 2.67 22.24
CA PRO A 101 -16.49 3.99 22.59
C PRO A 101 -14.96 3.95 22.51
N PRO A 102 -14.27 5.02 22.04
CA PRO A 102 -12.81 5.05 22.15
C PRO A 102 -12.50 4.75 23.61
N LYS A 103 -11.82 3.62 23.86
CA LYS A 103 -11.44 3.23 25.21
C LYS A 103 -10.74 4.47 25.80
N PRO A 104 -11.18 4.97 26.97
CA PRO A 104 -10.54 6.12 27.59
C PRO A 104 -9.03 5.92 27.54
N MET A 105 -8.33 6.93 27.04
CA MET A 105 -6.88 6.84 26.92
C MET A 105 -6.31 6.81 28.33
N ASP A 106 -5.58 5.74 28.65
CA ASP A 106 -4.99 5.59 29.97
C ASP A 106 -3.83 6.59 30.10
N LYS A 107 -3.59 7.07 31.33
CA LYS A 107 -2.41 7.90 31.62
C LYS A 107 -1.22 6.98 31.84
N VAL A 108 -0.04 7.37 31.34
CA VAL A 108 1.21 6.64 31.61
C VAL A 108 1.45 6.55 33.11
N SER A 109 1.53 5.32 33.61
CA SER A 109 1.86 5.00 35.00
C SER A 109 3.31 4.57 35.19
N GLY A 110 4.07 4.34 34.10
CA GLY A 110 5.44 3.81 34.13
C GLY A 110 5.50 2.30 34.36
N ASN A 111 4.36 1.64 34.61
CA ASN A 111 4.28 0.19 34.86
C ASN A 111 3.99 -0.61 33.59
N GLU A 112 3.85 0.03 32.44
CA GLU A 112 3.42 -0.60 31.19
C GLU A 112 4.45 -1.63 30.70
N LEU A 113 5.74 -1.40 30.99
CA LEU A 113 6.82 -2.34 30.73
C LEU A 113 6.70 -3.62 31.59
N ALA A 114 6.27 -3.48 32.85
CA ALA A 114 5.99 -4.61 33.73
C ALA A 114 4.73 -5.37 33.29
N MET A 115 3.70 -4.66 32.82
CA MET A 115 2.51 -5.30 32.25
C MET A 115 2.84 -6.06 30.96
N LEU A 116 3.73 -5.52 30.13
CA LEU A 116 4.23 -6.21 28.94
C LEU A 116 5.03 -7.46 29.31
N ALA A 117 5.95 -7.36 30.27
CA ALA A 117 6.71 -8.52 30.75
C ALA A 117 5.79 -9.63 31.30
N ASN A 118 4.78 -9.26 32.09
CA ASN A 118 3.78 -10.19 32.60
C ASN A 118 2.93 -10.80 31.48
N PHE A 119 2.53 -10.02 30.49
CA PHE A 119 1.78 -10.51 29.33
C PHE A 119 2.58 -11.56 28.54
N LEU A 120 3.87 -11.30 28.32
CA LEU A 120 4.76 -12.24 27.63
C LEU A 120 4.94 -13.53 28.43
N ALA A 121 5.10 -13.42 29.75
CA ALA A 121 5.19 -14.56 30.65
C ALA A 121 3.88 -15.38 30.66
N GLU A 122 2.72 -14.72 30.72
CA GLU A 122 1.39 -15.36 30.73
C GLU A 122 1.09 -16.09 29.41
N LYS A 123 1.41 -15.46 28.27
CA LYS A 123 1.23 -16.06 26.94
C LYS A 123 2.32 -17.07 26.58
N GLY A 124 3.38 -17.18 27.38
CA GLY A 124 4.54 -18.05 27.10
C GLY A 124 5.28 -17.66 25.82
N GLN A 125 5.19 -16.40 25.41
CA GLN A 125 5.82 -15.89 24.21
C GLN A 125 7.21 -15.35 24.54
N THR A 126 8.19 -15.66 23.70
CA THR A 126 9.51 -15.03 23.82
C THR A 126 9.48 -13.62 23.25
N VAL A 127 10.40 -12.76 23.71
CA VAL A 127 10.58 -11.39 23.18
C VAL A 127 10.70 -11.40 21.66
N PHE A 128 11.47 -12.34 21.12
CA PHE A 128 11.63 -12.54 19.68
C PHE A 128 10.32 -12.87 18.95
N GLN A 129 9.44 -13.69 19.55
CA GLN A 129 8.15 -14.02 18.93
C GLN A 129 7.19 -12.83 18.95
N PHE A 130 7.21 -12.05 20.03
CA PHE A 130 6.42 -10.83 20.16
C PHE A 130 6.87 -9.77 19.16
N PHE A 131 8.18 -9.51 19.08
CA PHE A 131 8.79 -8.58 18.12
C PHE A 131 8.32 -8.86 16.69
N ARG A 132 8.47 -10.11 16.24
CA ARG A 132 8.07 -10.55 14.90
C ARG A 132 6.55 -10.53 14.66
N SER A 133 5.73 -10.41 15.70
CA SER A 133 4.27 -10.32 15.56
C SER A 133 3.77 -8.89 15.40
N ILE A 134 4.65 -7.92 15.63
CA ILE A 134 4.35 -6.49 15.70
C ILE A 134 5.03 -5.73 14.58
N ASP A 135 6.27 -6.09 14.25
CA ASP A 135 6.98 -5.63 13.05
C ASP A 135 6.14 -6.03 11.81
N LEU A 136 5.32 -5.08 11.33
CA LEU A 136 4.35 -5.34 10.25
C LEU A 136 5.00 -5.24 8.87
N ASP A 137 6.10 -4.50 8.79
CA ASP A 137 6.82 -4.22 7.56
C ASP A 137 8.14 -5.01 7.42
N ASP A 138 8.44 -5.90 8.38
CA ASP A 138 9.66 -6.70 8.46
C ASP A 138 10.93 -5.82 8.40
N SER A 139 10.87 -4.61 8.95
CA SER A 139 11.98 -3.66 8.94
C SER A 139 13.09 -4.04 9.92
N GLY A 140 12.79 -4.88 10.91
CA GLY A 140 13.73 -5.29 11.96
C GLY A 140 13.89 -4.28 13.10
N GLU A 141 13.09 -3.21 13.09
CA GLU A 141 13.00 -2.15 14.08
C GLU A 141 11.50 -1.93 14.38
N ILE A 142 11.11 -1.61 15.61
CA ILE A 142 9.70 -1.30 15.95
C ILE A 142 9.54 0.20 16.09
N ASP A 143 8.63 0.80 15.32
CA ASP A 143 8.31 2.22 15.45
C ASP A 143 7.27 2.51 16.57
N THR A 144 7.09 3.78 16.91
CA THR A 144 6.15 4.23 17.95
C THR A 144 4.69 3.85 17.64
N MET A 145 4.29 3.77 16.37
CA MET A 145 2.93 3.40 15.98
C MET A 145 2.71 1.89 16.09
N GLU A 146 3.68 1.08 15.67
CA GLU A 146 3.66 -0.38 15.79
C GLU A 146 3.63 -0.80 17.25
N PHE A 147 4.43 -0.15 18.11
CA PHE A 147 4.43 -0.39 19.54
C PHE A 147 3.09 0.00 20.19
N GLN A 148 2.50 1.13 19.79
CA GLN A 148 1.15 1.53 20.25
C GLN A 148 0.10 0.49 19.85
N LEU A 149 0.12 0.05 18.59
CA LEU A 149 -0.82 -0.94 18.08
C LEU A 149 -0.66 -2.27 18.81
N ALA A 150 0.57 -2.66 19.11
CA ALA A 150 0.87 -3.86 19.88
C ALA A 150 0.26 -3.82 21.29
N LEU A 151 0.49 -2.75 22.03
CA LEU A 151 -0.05 -2.58 23.39
C LEU A 151 -1.58 -2.54 23.39
N SER A 152 -2.18 -1.87 22.41
CA SER A 152 -3.63 -1.85 22.25
C SER A 152 -4.18 -3.22 21.88
N LYS A 153 -3.51 -3.97 20.99
CA LYS A 153 -3.93 -5.31 20.53
C LYS A 153 -3.75 -6.37 21.62
N ALA A 154 -2.74 -6.23 22.46
CA ALA A 154 -2.49 -7.07 23.62
C ALA A 154 -3.38 -6.73 24.83
N GLU A 155 -4.25 -5.71 24.71
CA GLU A 155 -5.10 -5.18 25.78
C GLU A 155 -4.33 -4.68 27.01
N ILE A 156 -3.02 -4.45 26.88
CA ILE A 156 -2.12 -4.01 27.96
C ILE A 156 -2.41 -2.54 28.32
N ALA A 157 -2.36 -1.66 27.32
CA ALA A 157 -2.57 -0.23 27.52
C ALA A 157 -3.09 0.42 26.23
N ASN A 158 -4.02 1.37 26.38
CA ASN A 158 -4.46 2.22 25.28
C ASN A 158 -3.93 3.64 25.47
N LEU A 159 -2.63 3.80 25.17
CA LEU A 159 -1.92 5.05 25.38
C LEU A 159 -1.93 5.93 24.11
N PRO A 160 -1.89 7.26 24.27
CA PRO A 160 -1.63 8.17 23.18
C PRO A 160 -0.22 8.03 22.56
N PRO A 161 -0.02 8.51 21.32
CA PRO A 161 1.29 8.51 20.67
C PRO A 161 2.39 9.23 21.47
N TRP A 162 2.07 10.37 22.11
CA TRP A 162 3.05 11.14 22.90
C TRP A 162 3.49 10.43 24.19
N ASP A 163 2.64 9.56 24.71
CA ASP A 163 2.86 8.80 25.94
C ASP A 163 3.65 7.51 25.63
N ILE A 164 3.39 6.92 24.45
CA ILE A 164 4.18 5.81 23.89
C ILE A 164 5.59 6.27 23.53
N ASP A 165 5.74 7.46 22.96
CA ASP A 165 7.04 8.06 22.62
C ASP A 165 7.97 8.13 23.83
N VAL A 166 7.43 8.47 25.01
CA VAL A 166 8.19 8.46 26.27
C VAL A 166 8.67 7.06 26.63
N LEU A 167 7.83 6.03 26.49
CA LEU A 167 8.20 4.65 26.79
C LEU A 167 9.27 4.13 25.81
N VAL A 168 9.09 4.39 24.51
CA VAL A 168 10.08 4.01 23.48
C VAL A 168 11.40 4.72 23.75
N SER A 169 11.39 6.02 24.04
CA SER A 169 12.60 6.79 24.35
C SER A 169 13.34 6.33 25.62
N GLN A 170 12.66 5.65 26.55
CA GLN A 170 13.30 5.08 27.75
C GLN A 170 14.01 3.75 27.46
N MET A 171 13.59 3.05 26.41
CA MET A 171 14.13 1.75 26.02
C MET A 171 15.16 1.86 24.91
N ASP A 172 14.98 2.85 24.02
CA ASP A 172 15.90 3.22 22.96
C ASP A 172 17.23 3.68 23.58
N LEU A 173 18.26 2.84 23.43
CA LEU A 173 19.60 3.10 23.98
C LEU A 173 20.47 3.86 22.98
N ASN A 174 20.15 3.76 21.70
CA ASN A 174 20.95 4.28 20.60
C ASN A 174 20.50 5.70 20.16
N GLY A 175 19.27 6.10 20.51
CA GLY A 175 18.65 7.40 20.27
C GLY A 175 18.08 7.60 18.87
N ASP A 176 17.76 6.54 18.14
CA ASP A 176 17.20 6.59 16.78
C ASP A 176 15.67 6.74 16.74
N GLY A 177 15.00 6.67 17.89
CA GLY A 177 13.56 6.81 18.05
C GLY A 177 12.77 5.56 17.67
N LYS A 178 13.44 4.42 17.50
CA LYS A 178 12.87 3.11 17.23
C LYS A 178 13.38 2.11 18.27
N LEU A 179 12.83 0.91 18.22
CA LEU A 179 13.20 -0.14 19.16
C LEU A 179 13.69 -1.38 18.44
N ASP A 180 14.94 -1.73 18.67
CA ASP A 180 15.52 -2.98 18.17
C ASP A 180 15.25 -4.15 19.12
N LEU A 181 15.39 -5.37 18.58
CA LEU A 181 15.25 -6.59 19.37
C LEU A 181 16.17 -6.66 20.60
N PRO A 182 17.47 -6.29 20.53
CA PRO A 182 18.33 -6.28 21.71
C PRO A 182 17.90 -5.26 22.75
N GLU A 183 17.39 -4.11 22.33
CA GLU A 183 16.94 -3.04 23.24
C GLU A 183 15.67 -3.45 23.98
N LEU A 184 14.72 -4.06 23.29
CA LEU A 184 13.52 -4.64 23.89
C LEU A 184 13.85 -5.74 24.90
N ASP A 185 14.80 -6.62 24.57
CA ASP A 185 15.22 -7.73 25.46
C ASP A 185 15.87 -7.19 26.75
N ILE A 186 16.77 -6.21 26.63
CA ILE A 186 17.39 -5.54 27.79
C ILE A 186 16.34 -4.83 28.65
N ALA A 187 15.41 -4.12 28.03
CA ALA A 187 14.35 -3.42 28.74
C ALA A 187 13.48 -4.37 29.57
N LEU A 188 13.09 -5.52 29.01
CA LEU A 188 12.31 -6.54 29.71
C LEU A 188 13.11 -7.25 30.80
N LEU A 189 14.41 -7.49 30.59
CA LEU A 189 15.29 -8.05 31.61
C LEU A 189 15.41 -7.11 32.81
N ASN A 190 15.61 -5.81 32.57
CA ASN A 190 15.70 -4.81 33.64
C ASN A 190 14.42 -4.77 34.48
N VAL A 191 13.25 -4.89 33.83
CA VAL A 191 11.96 -4.94 34.52
C VAL A 191 11.80 -6.23 35.33
N ALA A 192 12.22 -7.39 34.80
CA ALA A 192 12.20 -8.65 35.53
C ALA A 192 13.12 -8.63 36.76
N THR A 193 14.26 -7.93 36.68
CA THR A 193 15.14 -7.72 37.84
C THR A 193 14.59 -6.72 38.85
N THR A 194 13.93 -5.65 38.38
CA THR A 194 13.38 -4.59 39.25
C THR A 194 12.10 -5.05 39.96
N GLY A 195 11.28 -5.89 39.32
CA GLY A 195 10.07 -6.47 39.91
C GLY A 195 10.32 -7.61 40.90
N GLY A 196 11.58 -8.00 41.13
CA GLY A 196 11.98 -9.03 42.09
C GLY A 196 12.50 -8.50 43.43
N GLU A 197 12.53 -7.17 43.63
CA GLU A 197 13.07 -6.54 44.87
C GLU A 197 12.00 -5.98 45.82
N GLU A 198 10.71 -6.18 45.54
CA GLU A 198 9.62 -5.88 46.48
C GLU A 198 8.91 -7.16 46.98
N GLU A 199 9.60 -7.92 47.83
CA GLU A 199 8.97 -8.82 48.83
C GLU A 199 9.69 -8.72 50.18
#